data_AF-A0A6J6GJE7-F1
#
_entry.id   AF-A0A6J6GJE7-F1
#
_cell.length_a   1.000
_cell.length_b   1.000
_cell.length_c   1.000
_cell.angle_alpha   90.00
_cell.angle_beta   90.00
_cell.angle_gamma   90.00
#
_symmetry.space_group_name_H-M   'P 1'
#
loop_
_entity.id
_entity.type
_entity.pdbx_description
1 polymer ?
#
loop_
_entity_poly.entity_id
_entity_poly.type
_entity_poly.pdbx_seq_one_letter_code
_entity_poly.pdbx_strand_id
1 'polypeptide(L)'
;MPTYIVTLLIGLLAGGAIGYLVSAMKSGNAAGDRALLDDYKAQLAAERGKTESAVKLNAELNAMKESVQKLSTQSHEANRIRTEAEAKLETTINEMRRASESIFDETKKIAGALSNNQTRGKFGEAQLELLLQSAGLRENHEYSRQRSTTDADSSGIPDITVKMPGGSSIFIDSKFPFDRFVEAFGTDDQGLRDELLTSHTKDLLKHIEALAKRGYHKSAGSPDFVVLFVPFETLLSEALRIDPNLLEKAFKVGVTVATPTSMMALLRTIGYIFTRNKLAENADEIQKVASTFLKNITLLHTKIVAVGKAITTTAKAYEDLVPTAEKTVLSPARRIHNLGVSGDKDKLAIEYPEAPASVRELKSNELGGDDDFIDAEEVEDEDK
;
A
#
# COMPACT_ATOMS: atom_id res chain seq x y z
N MET A 1 -83.24 -82.18 -14.37
CA MET A 1 -82.13 -81.58 -13.60
C MET A 1 -82.13 -80.09 -13.90
N PRO A 2 -82.46 -79.24 -12.92
CA PRO A 2 -82.88 -77.90 -13.23
C PRO A 2 -81.71 -76.95 -13.46
N THR A 3 -81.82 -76.18 -14.54
CA THR A 3 -80.81 -75.30 -15.16
C THR A 3 -80.32 -74.14 -14.29
N TYR A 4 -80.97 -73.85 -13.16
CA TYR A 4 -80.61 -72.73 -12.28
C TYR A 4 -79.38 -72.96 -11.40
N ILE A 5 -79.00 -74.21 -11.13
CA ILE A 5 -77.80 -74.50 -10.31
C ILE A 5 -76.51 -74.27 -11.11
N VAL A 6 -76.54 -74.55 -12.41
CA VAL A 6 -75.38 -74.40 -13.31
C VAL A 6 -75.08 -72.94 -13.59
N THR A 7 -76.10 -72.08 -13.74
CA THR A 7 -75.90 -70.64 -13.97
C THR A 7 -75.34 -69.91 -12.74
N LEU A 8 -75.70 -70.35 -11.54
CA LEU A 8 -75.22 -69.75 -10.30
C LEU A 8 -73.74 -70.08 -10.01
N LEU A 9 -73.31 -71.30 -10.29
CA LEU A 9 -71.91 -71.72 -10.17
C LEU A 9 -70.98 -71.01 -11.17
N ILE A 10 -71.46 -70.81 -12.42
CA ILE A 10 -70.71 -70.08 -13.44
C ILE A 10 -70.58 -68.60 -13.06
N GLY A 11 -71.65 -67.99 -12.52
CA GLY A 11 -71.61 -66.60 -12.04
C GLY A 11 -70.63 -66.37 -10.89
N LEU A 12 -70.53 -67.31 -9.95
CA LEU A 12 -69.65 -67.18 -8.79
C LEU A 12 -68.17 -67.36 -9.16
N LEU A 13 -67.86 -68.29 -10.08
CA LEU A 13 -66.50 -68.45 -10.61
C LEU A 13 -66.05 -67.25 -11.44
N ALA A 14 -66.95 -66.69 -12.28
CA ALA A 14 -66.65 -65.49 -13.05
C ALA A 14 -66.43 -64.27 -12.14
N GLY A 15 -67.25 -64.10 -11.10
CA GLY A 15 -67.10 -63.01 -10.12
C GLY A 15 -65.79 -63.10 -9.33
N GLY A 16 -65.40 -64.30 -8.90
CA GLY A 16 -64.14 -64.53 -8.18
C GLY A 16 -62.89 -64.24 -9.04
N ALA A 17 -62.91 -64.66 -10.31
CA ALA A 17 -61.81 -64.42 -11.24
C ALA A 17 -61.64 -62.93 -11.57
N ILE A 18 -62.74 -62.21 -11.77
CA ILE A 18 -62.72 -60.76 -12.03
C ILE A 18 -62.26 -60.00 -10.78
N GLY A 19 -62.73 -60.38 -9.59
CA GLY A 19 -62.31 -59.77 -8.33
C GLY A 19 -60.81 -59.93 -8.05
N TYR A 20 -60.26 -61.11 -8.32
CA TYR A 20 -58.83 -61.38 -8.17
C TYR A 20 -57.97 -60.59 -9.17
N LEU A 21 -58.39 -60.50 -10.44
CA LEU A 21 -57.67 -59.75 -11.48
C LEU A 21 -57.63 -58.24 -11.19
N VAL A 22 -58.73 -57.65 -10.70
CA VAL A 22 -58.79 -56.22 -10.38
C VAL A 22 -57.94 -55.88 -9.15
N SER A 23 -57.91 -56.76 -8.15
CA SER A 23 -57.05 -56.58 -6.96
C SER A 23 -55.56 -56.71 -7.29
N ALA A 24 -55.19 -57.67 -8.14
CA ALA A 24 -53.82 -57.86 -8.61
C ALA A 24 -53.30 -56.66 -9.43
N MET A 25 -54.15 -56.03 -10.25
CA MET A 25 -53.77 -54.83 -11.01
C MET A 25 -53.66 -53.55 -10.15
N LYS A 26 -54.43 -53.43 -9.05
CA LYS A 26 -54.43 -52.23 -8.22
C LYS A 26 -53.27 -52.17 -7.21
N SER A 27 -52.74 -53.32 -6.78
CA SER A 27 -51.60 -53.34 -5.83
C SER A 27 -50.23 -53.16 -6.49
N GLY A 28 -50.10 -53.39 -7.80
CA GLY A 28 -48.83 -53.30 -8.53
C GLY A 28 -48.41 -51.89 -8.99
N ASN A 29 -49.33 -50.94 -9.14
CA ASN A 29 -49.04 -49.65 -9.81
C ASN A 29 -48.76 -48.46 -8.87
N ALA A 30 -49.19 -48.47 -7.61
CA ALA A 30 -49.05 -47.30 -6.72
C ALA A 30 -47.60 -47.09 -6.20
N ALA A 31 -46.80 -48.16 -6.15
CA ALA A 31 -45.40 -48.08 -5.73
C ALA A 31 -44.46 -47.67 -6.88
N GLY A 32 -44.77 -48.10 -8.13
CA GLY A 32 -43.99 -47.76 -9.32
C GLY A 32 -44.07 -46.29 -9.72
N ASP A 33 -45.28 -45.70 -9.67
CA ASP A 33 -45.47 -44.28 -10.02
C ASP A 33 -44.79 -43.33 -9.02
N ARG A 34 -44.75 -43.67 -7.72
CA ARG A 34 -44.03 -42.87 -6.71
C ARG A 34 -42.51 -42.96 -6.89
N ALA A 35 -41.98 -44.14 -7.19
CA ALA A 35 -40.56 -44.33 -7.43
C ALA A 35 -40.08 -43.58 -8.69
N LEU A 36 -40.89 -43.56 -9.75
CA LEU A 36 -40.59 -42.78 -10.95
C LEU A 36 -40.62 -41.27 -10.70
N LEU A 37 -41.58 -40.78 -9.91
CA LEU A 37 -41.66 -39.36 -9.56
C LEU A 37 -40.49 -38.89 -8.69
N ASP A 38 -40.01 -39.72 -7.78
CA ASP A 38 -38.85 -39.40 -6.95
C ASP A 38 -37.54 -39.43 -7.76
N ASP A 39 -37.41 -40.35 -8.72
CA ASP A 39 -36.26 -40.38 -9.64
C ASP A 39 -36.23 -39.17 -10.59
N TYR A 40 -37.39 -38.78 -11.14
CA TYR A 40 -37.51 -37.55 -11.95
C TYR A 40 -37.17 -36.28 -11.16
N LYS A 41 -37.57 -36.20 -9.89
CA LYS A 41 -37.20 -35.07 -9.01
C LYS A 41 -35.71 -35.06 -8.68
N ALA A 42 -35.11 -36.23 -8.44
CA ALA A 42 -33.68 -36.36 -8.19
C ALA A 42 -32.85 -35.93 -9.41
N GLN A 43 -33.27 -36.32 -10.62
CA GLN A 43 -32.62 -35.88 -11.86
C GLN A 43 -32.75 -34.37 -12.08
N LEU A 44 -33.94 -33.79 -11.83
CA LEU A 44 -34.15 -32.34 -11.97
C LEU A 44 -33.33 -31.53 -10.96
N ALA A 45 -33.17 -32.04 -9.73
CA ALA A 45 -32.33 -31.43 -8.70
C ALA A 45 -30.84 -31.51 -9.06
N ALA A 46 -30.40 -32.63 -9.64
CA ALA A 46 -29.02 -32.80 -10.11
C ALA A 46 -28.68 -31.89 -11.30
N GLU A 47 -29.61 -31.68 -12.24
CA GLU A 47 -29.43 -30.72 -13.32
C GLU A 47 -29.41 -29.28 -12.82
N ARG A 48 -30.30 -28.92 -11.89
CA ARG A 48 -30.30 -27.58 -11.26
C ARG A 48 -29.00 -27.29 -10.51
N GLY A 49 -28.51 -28.25 -9.74
CA GLY A 49 -27.21 -28.14 -9.05
C GLY A 49 -26.06 -27.95 -10.04
N LYS A 50 -26.05 -28.65 -11.17
CA LYS A 50 -25.04 -28.45 -12.22
C LYS A 50 -25.13 -27.07 -12.88
N THR A 51 -26.35 -26.57 -13.15
CA THR A 51 -26.53 -25.23 -13.72
C THR A 51 -26.17 -24.13 -12.73
N GLU A 52 -26.48 -24.28 -11.45
CA GLU A 52 -26.13 -23.32 -10.41
C GLU A 52 -24.62 -23.28 -10.17
N SER A 53 -23.94 -24.43 -10.13
CA SER A 53 -22.47 -24.49 -10.07
C SER A 53 -21.81 -23.88 -11.31
N ALA A 54 -22.37 -24.10 -12.51
CA ALA A 54 -21.86 -23.50 -13.74
C ALA A 54 -22.06 -21.98 -13.79
N VAL A 55 -23.15 -21.46 -13.23
CA VAL A 55 -23.43 -20.02 -13.13
C VAL A 55 -22.52 -19.35 -12.09
N LYS A 56 -22.33 -19.97 -10.91
CA LYS A 56 -21.38 -19.48 -9.89
C LYS A 56 -19.94 -19.45 -10.40
N LEU A 57 -19.50 -20.53 -11.03
CA LEU A 57 -18.15 -20.60 -11.62
C LEU A 57 -17.95 -19.56 -12.73
N ASN A 58 -18.96 -19.30 -13.57
CA ASN A 58 -18.87 -18.22 -14.56
C ASN A 58 -18.82 -16.84 -13.92
N ALA A 59 -19.54 -16.60 -12.82
CA ALA A 59 -19.48 -15.33 -12.10
C ALA A 59 -18.08 -15.10 -11.48
N GLU A 60 -17.52 -16.11 -10.82
CA GLU A 60 -16.14 -16.06 -10.27
C GLU A 60 -15.08 -15.88 -11.36
N LEU A 61 -15.19 -16.60 -12.49
CA LEU A 61 -14.26 -16.46 -13.61
C LEU A 61 -14.34 -15.07 -14.26
N ASN A 62 -15.53 -14.47 -14.33
CA ASN A 62 -15.69 -13.10 -14.83
C ASN A 62 -15.10 -12.07 -13.86
N ALA A 63 -15.31 -12.22 -12.56
CA ALA A 63 -14.72 -11.35 -11.54
C ALA A 63 -13.18 -11.43 -11.52
N MET A 64 -12.63 -12.64 -11.70
CA MET A 64 -11.19 -12.86 -11.83
C MET A 64 -10.65 -12.24 -13.13
N LYS A 65 -11.34 -12.40 -14.26
CA LYS A 65 -10.96 -11.78 -15.53
C LYS A 65 -10.95 -10.26 -15.44
N GLU A 66 -11.95 -9.67 -14.79
CA GLU A 66 -12.04 -8.23 -14.57
C GLU A 66 -10.92 -7.71 -13.66
N SER A 67 -10.59 -8.45 -12.59
CA SER A 67 -9.48 -8.13 -11.69
C SER A 67 -8.12 -8.22 -12.38
N VAL A 68 -7.88 -9.27 -13.18
CA VAL A 68 -6.66 -9.43 -13.99
C VAL A 68 -6.55 -8.32 -15.05
N GLN A 69 -7.67 -7.94 -15.68
CA GLN A 69 -7.69 -6.86 -16.65
C GLN A 69 -7.39 -5.51 -16.00
N LYS A 70 -7.94 -5.23 -14.81
CA LYS A 70 -7.63 -4.02 -14.04
C LYS A 70 -6.16 -3.97 -13.62
N LEU A 71 -5.61 -5.08 -13.14
CA LEU A 71 -4.20 -5.21 -12.75
C LEU A 71 -3.27 -5.02 -13.96
N SER A 72 -3.60 -5.62 -15.10
CA SER A 72 -2.86 -5.44 -16.36
C SER A 72 -2.87 -3.98 -16.80
N THR A 73 -4.03 -3.31 -16.75
CA THR A 73 -4.16 -1.90 -17.13
C THR A 73 -3.35 -1.00 -16.19
N GLN A 74 -3.40 -1.24 -14.88
CA GLN A 74 -2.60 -0.51 -13.89
C GLN A 74 -1.10 -0.76 -14.05
N SER A 75 -0.69 -2.00 -14.36
CA SER A 75 0.71 -2.33 -14.63
C SER A 75 1.22 -1.67 -15.91
N HIS A 76 0.41 -1.61 -16.97
CA HIS A 76 0.77 -0.92 -18.21
C HIS A 76 0.91 0.59 -17.98
N GLU A 77 0.00 1.21 -17.21
CA GLU A 77 0.10 2.63 -16.89
C GLU A 77 1.31 2.92 -15.97
N ALA A 78 1.57 2.08 -14.97
CA ALA A 78 2.75 2.21 -14.13
C ALA A 78 4.06 2.04 -14.93
N ASN A 79 4.11 1.11 -15.88
CA ASN A 79 5.25 0.97 -16.79
C ASN A 79 5.38 2.18 -17.72
N ARG A 80 4.28 2.73 -18.24
CA ARG A 80 4.30 3.95 -19.07
C ARG A 80 4.83 5.15 -18.30
N ILE A 81 4.35 5.38 -17.07
CA ILE A 81 4.83 6.43 -16.17
C ILE A 81 6.32 6.24 -15.87
N ARG A 82 6.77 5.00 -15.62
CA ARG A 82 8.20 4.68 -15.44
C ARG A 82 9.01 5.03 -16.68
N THR A 83 8.60 4.60 -17.87
CA THR A 83 9.31 4.87 -19.11
C THR A 83 9.36 6.37 -19.42
N GLU A 84 8.29 7.12 -19.17
CA GLU A 84 8.25 8.58 -19.31
C GLU A 84 9.19 9.27 -18.31
N ALA A 85 9.23 8.78 -17.07
CA ALA A 85 10.16 9.29 -16.05
C ALA A 85 11.63 8.98 -16.40
N GLU A 86 11.91 7.79 -16.92
CA GLU A 86 13.24 7.37 -17.40
C GLU A 86 13.68 8.21 -18.62
N ALA A 87 12.79 8.44 -19.60
CA ALA A 87 13.07 9.29 -20.75
C ALA A 87 13.33 10.75 -20.36
N LYS A 88 12.55 11.28 -19.41
CA LYS A 88 12.75 12.63 -18.84
C LYS A 88 14.07 12.74 -18.06
N LEU A 89 14.47 11.66 -17.39
CA LEU A 89 15.74 11.56 -16.69
C LEU A 89 16.90 11.64 -17.68
N GLU A 90 16.84 10.84 -18.76
CA GLU A 90 17.86 10.82 -19.81
C GLU A 90 18.00 12.20 -20.49
N THR A 91 16.88 12.88 -20.75
CA THR A 91 16.93 14.26 -21.29
C THR A 91 17.55 15.22 -20.30
N THR A 92 17.17 15.19 -19.02
CA THR A 92 17.72 16.08 -17.99
C THR A 92 19.22 15.84 -17.79
N ILE A 93 19.67 14.58 -17.79
CA ILE A 93 21.08 14.22 -17.69
C ILE A 93 21.85 14.73 -18.91
N ASN A 94 21.29 14.57 -20.12
CA ASN A 94 21.92 15.08 -21.34
C ASN A 94 21.97 16.61 -21.39
N GLU A 95 20.94 17.30 -20.89
CA GLU A 95 20.92 18.76 -20.75
C GLU A 95 21.94 19.24 -19.71
N MET A 96 22.07 18.55 -18.57
CA MET A 96 23.13 18.82 -17.60
C MET A 96 24.52 18.57 -18.19
N ARG A 97 24.70 17.49 -18.95
CA ARG A 97 25.97 17.18 -19.63
C ARG A 97 26.35 18.28 -20.61
N ARG A 98 25.39 18.74 -21.42
CA ARG A 98 25.58 19.88 -22.35
C ARG A 98 25.82 21.20 -21.64
N ALA A 99 25.12 21.46 -20.53
CA ALA A 99 25.36 22.63 -19.70
C ALA A 99 26.75 22.58 -19.05
N SER A 100 27.22 21.41 -18.63
CA SER A 100 28.55 21.19 -18.09
C SER A 100 29.65 21.36 -19.14
N GLU A 101 29.43 20.87 -20.37
CA GLU A 101 30.30 21.11 -21.53
C GLU A 101 30.33 22.59 -21.93
N SER A 102 29.18 23.28 -21.95
CA SER A 102 29.09 24.73 -22.24
C SER A 102 29.74 25.58 -21.15
N ILE A 103 29.68 25.15 -19.89
CA ILE A 103 30.40 25.79 -18.78
C ILE A 103 31.90 25.71 -19.01
N PHE A 104 32.43 24.72 -19.73
CA PHE A 104 33.87 24.59 -20.02
C PHE A 104 34.41 25.70 -20.94
N ASP A 105 33.67 26.08 -21.99
CA ASP A 105 34.05 27.25 -22.81
C ASP A 105 33.94 28.57 -22.02
N GLU A 106 33.01 28.63 -21.06
CA GLU A 106 32.90 29.73 -20.09
C GLU A 106 33.91 29.62 -18.92
N THR A 107 34.56 28.45 -18.77
CA THR A 107 35.48 28.13 -17.66
C THR A 107 36.77 28.93 -17.75
N LYS A 108 37.16 29.42 -18.93
CA LYS A 108 38.30 30.36 -19.00
C LYS A 108 38.05 31.66 -18.21
N LYS A 109 36.78 32.08 -18.06
CA LYS A 109 36.36 33.23 -17.22
C LYS A 109 36.15 32.83 -15.75
N ILE A 110 35.65 31.62 -15.49
CA ILE A 110 35.37 31.12 -14.13
C ILE A 110 36.65 30.63 -13.43
N ALA A 111 37.61 30.03 -14.14
CA ALA A 111 38.92 29.65 -13.61
C ALA A 111 39.69 30.86 -13.07
N GLY A 112 39.54 32.03 -13.71
CA GLY A 112 40.06 33.30 -13.17
C GLY A 112 39.38 33.73 -11.86
N ALA A 113 38.05 33.53 -11.75
CA ALA A 113 37.26 33.85 -10.56
C ALA A 113 37.44 32.84 -9.39
N LEU A 114 37.83 31.60 -9.71
CA LEU A 114 38.17 30.53 -8.76
C LEU A 114 39.67 30.48 -8.41
N SER A 115 40.47 31.50 -8.76
CA SER A 115 41.91 31.53 -8.46
C SER A 115 42.27 31.55 -6.97
N ASN A 116 41.34 31.95 -6.09
CA ASN A 116 41.53 31.93 -4.63
C ASN A 116 40.98 30.65 -3.97
N ASN A 117 41.80 29.99 -3.15
CA ASN A 117 41.49 28.75 -2.44
C ASN A 117 40.19 28.82 -1.61
N GLN A 118 39.90 29.97 -1.01
CA GLN A 118 38.70 30.16 -0.20
C GLN A 118 37.41 30.24 -1.03
N THR A 119 37.46 30.86 -2.21
CA THR A 119 36.30 30.97 -3.11
C THR A 119 35.98 29.63 -3.76
N ARG A 120 37.00 28.81 -4.04
CA ARG A 120 36.85 27.44 -4.58
C ARG A 120 36.12 26.51 -3.63
N GLY A 121 36.56 26.47 -2.36
CA GLY A 121 35.90 25.64 -1.35
C GLY A 121 34.42 25.98 -1.23
N LYS A 122 34.10 27.27 -1.15
CA LYS A 122 32.71 27.76 -1.12
C LYS A 122 31.90 27.38 -2.37
N PHE A 123 32.52 27.43 -3.55
CA PHE A 123 31.84 27.04 -4.79
C PHE A 123 31.52 25.54 -4.82
N GLY A 124 32.49 24.68 -4.51
CA GLY A 124 32.28 23.23 -4.45
C GLY A 124 31.24 22.86 -3.40
N GLU A 125 31.29 23.51 -2.24
CA GLU A 125 30.31 23.35 -1.16
C GLU A 125 28.88 23.75 -1.56
N ALA A 126 28.72 24.87 -2.27
CA ALA A 126 27.43 25.37 -2.74
C ALA A 126 26.88 24.49 -3.88
N GLN A 127 27.74 24.02 -4.77
CA GLN A 127 27.34 23.08 -5.83
C GLN A 127 26.87 21.76 -5.24
N LEU A 128 27.59 21.23 -4.26
CA LEU A 128 27.20 20.00 -3.56
C LEU A 128 25.87 20.16 -2.81
N GLU A 129 25.64 21.32 -2.20
CA GLU A 129 24.36 21.64 -1.56
C GLU A 129 23.20 21.65 -2.56
N LEU A 130 23.38 22.28 -3.71
CA LEU A 130 22.38 22.29 -4.78
C LEU A 130 22.07 20.87 -5.26
N LEU A 131 23.08 20.00 -5.35
CA LEU A 131 22.89 18.60 -5.73
C LEU A 131 22.08 17.82 -4.69
N LEU A 132 22.39 18.00 -3.40
CA LEU A 132 21.66 17.36 -2.29
C LEU A 132 20.19 17.78 -2.28
N GLN A 133 19.92 19.08 -2.43
CA GLN A 133 18.55 19.62 -2.50
C GLN A 133 17.80 19.10 -3.73
N SER A 134 18.46 19.07 -4.89
CA SER A 134 17.88 18.58 -6.14
C SER A 134 17.58 17.07 -6.11
N ALA A 135 18.35 16.30 -5.33
CA ALA A 135 18.09 14.89 -5.05
C ALA A 135 16.94 14.66 -4.05
N GLY A 136 16.37 15.72 -3.48
CA GLY A 136 15.26 15.67 -2.52
C GLY A 136 15.68 15.39 -1.07
N LEU A 137 16.97 15.50 -0.76
CA LEU A 137 17.51 15.30 0.59
C LEU A 137 17.36 16.59 1.41
N ARG A 138 16.98 16.48 2.68
CA ARG A 138 16.77 17.63 3.57
C ARG A 138 17.89 17.70 4.60
N GLU A 139 18.33 18.93 4.85
CA GLU A 139 19.33 19.20 5.87
C GLU A 139 18.78 18.86 7.26
N ASN A 140 19.65 18.34 8.12
CA ASN A 140 19.38 17.84 9.47
C ASN A 140 18.46 16.61 9.56
N HIS A 141 17.93 16.12 8.44
CA HIS A 141 17.19 14.85 8.37
C HIS A 141 18.04 13.78 7.69
N GLU A 142 18.13 13.86 6.35
CA GLU A 142 18.86 12.90 5.53
C GLU A 142 20.35 13.26 5.38
N TYR A 143 20.74 14.52 5.52
CA TYR A 143 22.15 14.90 5.56
C TYR A 143 22.43 15.98 6.61
N SER A 144 23.68 16.07 7.07
CA SER A 144 24.15 17.10 8.00
C SER A 144 25.48 17.67 7.55
N ARG A 145 25.62 19.00 7.62
CA ARG A 145 26.90 19.69 7.48
C ARG A 145 27.56 19.81 8.85
N GLN A 146 28.87 19.58 8.94
CA GLN A 146 29.62 20.05 10.09
C GLN A 146 30.26 21.39 9.75
N ARG A 147 29.89 22.43 10.51
CA ARG A 147 30.60 23.72 10.45
C ARG A 147 32.00 23.45 10.97
N SER A 148 33.02 23.86 10.21
CA SER A 148 34.40 23.89 10.68
C SER A 148 34.50 24.83 11.88
N THR A 149 34.25 24.32 13.07
CA THR A 149 34.60 25.03 14.30
C THR A 149 36.11 24.94 14.42
N THR A 150 36.72 26.08 14.75
CA THR A 150 38.15 26.35 14.80
C THR A 150 38.88 25.62 15.94
N ASP A 151 38.46 24.41 16.29
CA ASP A 151 39.14 23.59 17.29
C ASP A 151 40.12 22.65 16.60
N ALA A 152 41.31 22.56 17.22
CA ALA A 152 42.52 21.90 16.74
C ALA A 152 42.41 20.36 16.55
N ASP A 153 41.19 19.81 16.63
CA ASP A 153 40.85 18.39 16.54
C ASP A 153 40.05 18.03 15.27
N SER A 154 39.81 19.00 14.38
CA SER A 154 39.00 18.87 13.16
C SER A 154 39.65 18.11 11.99
N SER A 155 40.78 17.43 12.22
CA SER A 155 41.57 16.78 11.16
C SER A 155 40.92 15.51 10.56
N GLY A 156 39.77 15.09 11.07
CA GLY A 156 39.09 13.87 10.67
C GLY A 156 37.57 14.00 10.63
N ILE A 157 37.05 15.15 10.17
CA ILE A 157 35.61 15.42 10.06
C ILE A 157 35.27 15.66 8.57
N PRO A 158 34.26 14.98 8.00
CA PRO A 158 33.90 15.15 6.60
C PRO A 158 33.05 16.42 6.41
N ASP A 159 33.14 17.05 5.24
CA ASP A 159 32.41 18.29 4.96
C ASP A 159 30.89 18.06 5.03
N ILE A 160 30.41 16.93 4.50
CA ILE A 160 28.99 16.51 4.56
C ILE A 160 28.87 15.04 4.94
N THR A 161 27.91 14.74 5.81
CA THR A 161 27.46 13.37 6.11
C THR A 161 26.05 13.16 5.57
N VAL A 162 25.86 12.18 4.71
CA VAL A 162 24.56 11.74 4.20
C VAL A 162 24.21 10.42 4.88
N LYS A 163 23.06 10.35 5.54
CA LYS A 163 22.56 9.11 6.14
C LYS A 163 22.05 8.20 5.04
N MET A 164 22.16 6.90 5.25
CA MET A 164 21.58 5.88 4.38
C MET A 164 20.47 5.15 5.12
N PRO A 165 19.42 4.70 4.40
CA PRO A 165 18.46 3.78 4.98
C PRO A 165 19.14 2.46 5.35
N GLY A 166 18.87 1.95 6.55
CA GLY A 166 19.58 0.79 7.12
C GLY A 166 20.67 1.16 8.15
N GLY A 167 20.86 2.44 8.46
CA GLY A 167 21.74 2.91 9.53
C GLY A 167 23.18 3.23 9.10
N SER A 168 23.54 2.95 7.84
CA SER A 168 24.82 3.36 7.27
C SER A 168 24.91 4.87 7.04
N SER A 169 26.10 5.38 6.78
CA SER A 169 26.34 6.78 6.40
C SER A 169 27.35 6.88 5.26
N ILE A 170 27.24 7.92 4.45
CA ILE A 170 28.18 8.27 3.39
C ILE A 170 28.80 9.62 3.75
N PHE A 171 30.11 9.68 3.68
CA PHE A 171 30.86 10.91 3.92
C PHE A 171 31.31 11.49 2.61
N ILE A 172 31.11 12.79 2.44
CA ILE A 172 31.47 13.52 1.22
C ILE A 172 32.50 14.58 1.61
N ASP A 173 33.66 14.53 0.96
CA ASP A 173 34.70 15.56 1.03
C ASP A 173 34.71 16.34 -0.28
N SER A 174 34.65 17.67 -0.19
CA SER A 174 34.55 18.58 -1.33
C SER A 174 35.88 19.26 -1.68
N LYS A 175 36.98 18.88 -1.01
CA LYS A 175 38.31 19.43 -1.28
C LYS A 175 38.99 18.62 -2.36
N PHE A 176 39.53 19.31 -3.36
CA PHE A 176 40.23 18.68 -4.46
C PHE A 176 41.40 19.55 -4.91
N PRO A 177 42.49 18.96 -5.40
CA PRO A 177 43.59 19.70 -6.01
C PRO A 177 43.12 20.32 -7.32
N PHE A 178 43.37 21.63 -7.49
CA PHE A 178 42.89 22.41 -8.64
C PHE A 178 43.96 23.28 -9.30
N ASP A 179 45.02 23.64 -8.57
CA ASP A 179 45.96 24.67 -9.02
C ASP A 179 46.68 24.27 -10.32
N ARG A 180 47.20 23.03 -10.39
CA ARG A 180 47.89 22.51 -11.58
C ARG A 180 46.99 22.39 -12.81
N PHE A 181 45.71 22.09 -12.60
CA PHE A 181 44.75 22.05 -13.69
C PHE A 181 44.52 23.45 -14.27
N VAL A 182 44.31 24.46 -13.43
CA VAL A 182 44.13 25.85 -13.90
C VAL A 182 45.35 26.34 -14.65
N GLU A 183 46.56 26.09 -14.13
CA GLU A 183 47.81 26.44 -14.81
C GLU A 183 47.92 25.76 -16.19
N ALA A 184 47.54 24.48 -16.29
CA ALA A 184 47.57 23.73 -17.56
C ALA A 184 46.66 24.34 -18.64
N PHE A 185 45.48 24.83 -18.23
CA PHE A 185 44.53 25.48 -19.14
C PHE A 185 44.81 26.98 -19.35
N GLY A 186 45.69 27.58 -18.53
CA GLY A 186 46.17 28.95 -18.67
C GLY A 186 47.41 29.09 -19.56
N THR A 187 48.16 28.01 -19.79
CA THR A 187 49.34 28.02 -20.67
C THR A 187 48.98 27.68 -22.12
N ASP A 188 49.66 28.34 -23.06
CA ASP A 188 49.58 28.04 -24.51
C ASP A 188 50.68 27.05 -24.95
N ASP A 189 51.64 26.74 -24.07
CA ASP A 189 52.67 25.72 -24.33
C ASP A 189 52.12 24.31 -24.05
N GLN A 190 52.05 23.51 -25.10
CA GLN A 190 51.52 22.14 -25.06
C GLN A 190 52.39 21.21 -24.18
N GLY A 191 53.72 21.35 -24.20
CA GLY A 191 54.61 20.51 -23.41
C GLY A 191 54.45 20.77 -21.91
N LEU A 192 54.38 22.05 -21.54
CA LEU A 192 54.13 22.47 -20.16
C LEU A 192 52.71 22.05 -19.70
N ARG A 193 51.71 22.15 -20.59
CA ARG A 193 50.35 21.68 -20.31
C ARG A 193 50.32 20.20 -19.93
N ASP A 194 50.97 19.34 -20.70
CA ASP A 194 50.98 17.90 -20.44
C ASP A 194 51.70 17.54 -19.12
N GLU A 195 52.77 18.26 -18.77
CA GLU A 195 53.47 18.11 -17.50
C GLU A 195 52.59 18.53 -16.30
N LEU A 196 51.87 19.64 -16.44
CA LEU A 196 50.93 20.13 -15.43
C LEU A 196 49.75 19.19 -15.21
N LEU A 197 49.18 18.63 -16.28
CA LEU A 197 48.10 17.63 -16.18
C LEU A 197 48.60 16.31 -15.54
N THR A 198 49.84 15.92 -15.84
CA THR A 198 50.46 14.76 -15.17
C THR A 198 50.64 15.02 -13.68
N SER A 199 51.03 16.24 -13.31
CA SER A 199 51.14 16.66 -11.91
C SER A 199 49.78 16.70 -11.21
N HIS A 200 48.74 17.23 -11.88
CA HIS A 200 47.35 17.22 -11.40
C HIS A 200 46.88 15.81 -11.07
N THR A 201 47.13 14.85 -11.97
CA THR A 201 46.75 13.44 -11.77
C THR A 201 47.44 12.85 -10.53
N LYS A 202 48.73 13.16 -10.33
CA LYS A 202 49.48 12.72 -9.13
C LYS A 202 48.94 13.36 -7.86
N ASP A 203 48.60 14.64 -7.89
CA ASP A 203 48.07 15.36 -6.74
C ASP A 203 46.69 14.83 -6.35
N LEU A 204 45.84 14.51 -7.34
CA LEU A 204 44.53 13.88 -7.12
C LEU A 204 44.69 12.49 -6.47
N LEU A 205 45.60 11.66 -6.97
CA LEU A 205 45.88 10.35 -6.38
C LEU A 205 46.39 10.46 -4.94
N LYS A 206 47.33 11.38 -4.66
CA LYS A 206 47.80 11.64 -3.29
C LYS A 206 46.68 12.09 -2.38
N HIS A 207 45.76 12.91 -2.88
CA HIS A 207 44.61 13.37 -2.11
C HIS A 207 43.67 12.21 -1.76
N ILE A 208 43.39 11.33 -2.71
CA ILE A 208 42.62 10.09 -2.51
C ILE A 208 43.26 9.21 -1.42
N GLU A 209 44.58 9.00 -1.49
CA GLU A 209 45.32 8.22 -0.48
C GLU A 209 45.31 8.90 0.90
N ALA A 210 45.39 10.23 0.95
CA ALA A 210 45.29 10.98 2.20
C ALA A 210 43.89 10.88 2.81
N LEU A 211 42.84 10.94 1.99
CA LEU A 211 41.46 10.79 2.43
C LEU A 211 41.17 9.38 2.95
N ALA A 212 41.70 8.35 2.27
CA ALA A 212 41.62 6.96 2.74
C ALA A 212 42.29 6.80 4.13
N LYS A 213 43.46 7.41 4.34
CA LYS A 213 44.18 7.37 5.63
C LYS A 213 43.47 8.09 6.76
N ARG A 214 42.67 9.13 6.45
CA ARG A 214 41.84 9.83 7.45
C ARG A 214 40.77 8.94 8.07
N GLY A 215 40.50 7.77 7.47
CA GLY A 215 40.12 6.59 8.22
C GLY A 215 38.88 6.76 9.10
N TYR A 216 37.79 7.27 8.54
CA TYR A 216 36.46 7.30 9.15
C TYR A 216 35.91 5.91 9.55
N HIS A 217 36.62 4.84 9.18
CA HIS A 217 36.23 3.44 9.22
C HIS A 217 36.34 2.80 10.63
N LYS A 218 36.60 3.60 11.68
CA LYS A 218 36.92 3.09 13.02
C LYS A 218 35.90 3.44 14.12
N SER A 219 34.80 4.11 13.80
CA SER A 219 33.74 4.41 14.77
C SER A 219 32.52 3.52 14.59
N ALA A 220 31.80 3.20 15.66
CA ALA A 220 30.45 2.64 15.56
C ALA A 220 29.57 3.62 14.75
N GLY A 221 29.11 3.23 13.56
CA GLY A 221 28.56 4.14 12.54
C GLY A 221 29.51 4.49 11.38
N SER A 222 30.55 3.67 11.18
CA SER A 222 31.53 3.83 10.10
C SER A 222 30.85 3.91 8.73
N PRO A 223 31.29 4.82 7.84
CA PRO A 223 30.73 4.92 6.51
C PRO A 223 31.13 3.69 5.69
N ASP A 224 30.20 3.20 4.86
CA ASP A 224 30.47 2.07 3.94
C ASP A 224 31.50 2.47 2.87
N PHE A 225 31.55 3.75 2.51
CA PHE A 225 32.57 4.33 1.63
C PHE A 225 32.60 5.86 1.76
N VAL A 226 33.74 6.47 1.40
CA VAL A 226 33.91 7.94 1.35
C VAL A 226 33.84 8.41 -0.09
N VAL A 227 33.16 9.53 -0.34
CA VAL A 227 33.05 10.13 -1.66
C VAL A 227 33.92 11.39 -1.72
N LEU A 228 34.85 11.42 -2.68
CA LEU A 228 35.56 12.62 -3.08
C LEU A 228 34.76 13.33 -4.17
N PHE A 229 34.24 14.52 -3.87
CA PHE A 229 33.49 15.32 -4.84
C PHE A 229 34.43 16.20 -5.67
N VAL A 230 34.35 16.04 -6.99
CA VAL A 230 35.11 16.81 -7.98
C VAL A 230 34.11 17.69 -8.75
N PRO A 231 34.15 19.03 -8.65
CA PRO A 231 33.07 19.90 -9.13
C PRO A 231 32.98 20.05 -10.65
N PHE A 232 34.01 19.61 -11.38
CA PHE A 232 34.06 19.67 -12.83
C PHE A 232 34.35 18.29 -13.41
N GLU A 233 33.56 17.87 -14.40
CA GLU A 233 33.77 16.61 -15.11
C GLU A 233 35.16 16.56 -15.76
N THR A 234 35.63 17.70 -16.28
CA THR A 234 36.90 17.82 -17.00
C THR A 234 38.13 17.59 -16.13
N LEU A 235 38.05 17.90 -14.83
CA LEU A 235 39.12 17.58 -13.89
C LEU A 235 39.37 16.06 -13.80
N LEU A 236 38.27 15.29 -13.78
CA LEU A 236 38.34 13.84 -13.70
C LEU A 236 38.69 13.24 -15.07
N SER A 237 38.11 13.72 -16.17
CA SER A 237 38.39 13.16 -17.51
C SER A 237 39.85 13.33 -17.92
N GLU A 238 40.46 14.47 -17.63
CA GLU A 238 41.89 14.71 -17.93
C GLU A 238 42.80 13.83 -17.09
N ALA A 239 42.45 13.59 -15.82
CA ALA A 239 43.19 12.67 -14.96
C ALA A 239 43.08 11.22 -15.45
N LEU A 240 41.90 10.80 -15.90
CA LEU A 240 41.67 9.46 -16.45
C LEU A 240 42.37 9.23 -17.80
N ARG A 241 42.56 10.28 -18.61
CA ARG A 241 43.35 10.18 -19.84
C ARG A 241 44.81 9.80 -19.53
N ILE A 242 45.35 10.30 -18.42
CA ILE A 242 46.74 10.08 -18.00
C ILE A 242 46.89 8.79 -17.21
N ASP A 243 45.96 8.50 -16.29
CA ASP A 243 45.92 7.26 -15.52
C ASP A 243 44.53 6.61 -15.61
N PRO A 244 44.30 5.73 -16.61
CA PRO A 244 43.01 5.04 -16.79
C PRO A 244 42.58 4.19 -15.59
N ASN A 245 43.53 3.78 -14.74
CA ASN A 245 43.27 2.95 -13.56
C ASN A 245 43.00 3.77 -12.29
N LEU A 246 42.93 5.10 -12.38
CA LEU A 246 42.76 6.00 -11.22
C LEU A 246 41.52 5.65 -10.38
N LEU A 247 40.37 5.41 -11.03
CA LEU A 247 39.13 5.04 -10.34
C LEU A 247 39.28 3.70 -9.61
N GLU A 248 39.88 2.70 -10.24
CA GLU A 248 40.10 1.39 -9.62
C GLU A 248 41.02 1.50 -8.40
N LYS A 249 42.08 2.32 -8.49
CA LYS A 249 42.97 2.61 -7.35
C LYS A 249 42.22 3.28 -6.21
N ALA A 250 41.35 4.25 -6.51
CA ALA A 250 40.53 4.93 -5.51
C ALA A 250 39.56 3.94 -4.82
N PHE A 251 38.86 3.11 -5.59
CA PHE A 251 37.95 2.10 -5.05
C PHE A 251 38.65 1.09 -4.13
N LYS A 252 39.87 0.65 -4.48
CA LYS A 252 40.67 -0.27 -3.65
C LYS A 252 41.00 0.28 -2.28
N VAL A 253 41.06 1.60 -2.12
CA VAL A 253 41.33 2.27 -0.84
C VAL A 253 40.07 2.80 -0.16
N GLY A 254 38.87 2.43 -0.64
CA GLY A 254 37.59 2.81 -0.03
C GLY A 254 37.12 4.24 -0.35
N VAL A 255 37.67 4.85 -1.40
CA VAL A 255 37.32 6.22 -1.84
C VAL A 255 36.68 6.16 -3.23
N THR A 256 35.46 6.67 -3.34
CA THR A 256 34.74 6.82 -4.60
C THR A 256 34.91 8.26 -5.10
N VAL A 257 35.43 8.45 -6.31
CA VAL A 257 35.48 9.78 -6.93
C VAL A 257 34.17 10.03 -7.67
N ALA A 258 33.50 11.14 -7.35
CA ALA A 258 32.23 11.51 -7.97
C ALA A 258 32.27 12.95 -8.48
N THR A 259 31.84 13.13 -9.71
CA THR A 259 31.58 14.40 -10.39
C THR A 259 30.13 14.83 -10.22
N PRO A 260 29.69 16.04 -10.61
CA PRO A 260 28.30 16.47 -10.39
C PRO A 260 27.27 15.50 -10.97
N THR A 261 27.55 14.91 -12.15
CA THR A 261 26.62 13.97 -12.80
C THR A 261 26.54 12.66 -12.02
N SER A 262 27.69 12.07 -11.67
CA SER A 262 27.74 10.79 -10.94
C SER A 262 27.28 10.95 -9.48
N MET A 263 27.59 12.08 -8.85
CA MET A 263 27.09 12.44 -7.52
C MET A 263 25.56 12.60 -7.54
N MET A 264 24.99 13.28 -8.55
CA MET A 264 23.53 13.38 -8.68
C MET A 264 22.88 12.00 -8.81
N ALA A 265 23.44 11.11 -9.64
CA ALA A 265 22.94 9.74 -9.80
C ALA A 265 22.98 8.96 -8.47
N LEU A 266 24.08 9.10 -7.71
CA LEU A 266 24.24 8.50 -6.39
C LEU A 266 23.21 9.06 -5.40
N LEU A 267 23.14 10.39 -5.24
CA LEU A 267 22.23 11.04 -4.30
C LEU A 267 20.75 10.80 -4.63
N ARG A 268 20.39 10.76 -5.91
CA ARG A 268 19.02 10.45 -6.35
C ARG A 268 18.64 9.00 -6.05
N THR A 269 19.58 8.07 -6.23
CA THR A 269 19.40 6.68 -5.81
C THR A 269 19.11 6.61 -4.31
N ILE A 270 19.89 7.34 -3.50
CA ILE A 270 19.68 7.42 -2.04
C ILE A 270 18.32 8.03 -1.71
N GLY A 271 17.96 9.16 -2.32
CA GLY A 271 16.66 9.81 -2.13
C GLY A 271 15.48 8.91 -2.51
N TYR A 272 15.63 8.10 -3.56
CA TYR A 272 14.64 7.10 -3.95
C TYR A 272 14.48 6.02 -2.89
N ILE A 273 15.57 5.49 -2.34
CA ILE A 273 15.53 4.50 -1.26
C ILE A 273 14.85 5.09 -0.01
N PHE A 274 15.14 6.34 0.35
CA PHE A 274 14.46 7.03 1.46
C PHE A 274 12.95 7.14 1.25
N THR A 275 12.52 7.54 0.05
CA THR A 275 11.10 7.67 -0.27
C THR A 275 10.39 6.32 -0.20
N ARG A 276 11.06 5.25 -0.66
CA ARG A 276 10.54 3.88 -0.63
C ARG A 276 10.41 3.34 0.79
N ASN A 277 11.39 3.62 1.66
CA ASN A 277 11.33 3.22 3.07
C ASN A 277 10.30 4.01 3.87
N LYS A 278 10.16 5.33 3.64
CA LYS A 278 9.06 6.10 4.23
C LYS A 278 7.69 5.56 3.84
N LEU A 279 7.53 5.11 2.59
CA LEU A 279 6.28 4.47 2.15
C LEU A 279 6.02 3.13 2.87
N ALA A 280 7.07 2.34 3.12
CA ALA A 280 6.96 1.09 3.87
C ALA A 280 6.62 1.32 5.36
N GLU A 281 7.29 2.28 6.01
CA GLU A 281 7.03 2.64 7.41
C GLU A 281 5.60 3.21 7.59
N ASN A 282 5.15 4.06 6.67
CA ASN A 282 3.78 4.58 6.68
C ASN A 282 2.74 3.47 6.45
N ALA A 283 3.06 2.41 5.72
CA ALA A 283 2.13 1.30 5.51
C ALA A 283 1.86 0.52 6.82
N ASP A 284 2.87 0.31 7.65
CA ASP A 284 2.73 -0.30 8.98
C ASP A 284 1.88 0.56 9.92
N GLU A 285 2.11 1.88 9.93
CA GLU A 285 1.26 2.81 10.68
C GLU A 285 -0.20 2.81 10.20
N ILE A 286 -0.42 2.82 8.88
CA ILE A 286 -1.75 2.74 8.28
C ILE A 286 -2.45 1.44 8.71
N GLN A 287 -1.75 0.30 8.70
CA GLN A 287 -2.30 -0.99 9.14
C GLN A 287 -2.71 -0.95 10.62
N LYS A 288 -1.87 -0.39 11.50
CA LYS A 288 -2.18 -0.23 12.93
C LYS A 288 -3.41 0.66 13.16
N VAL A 289 -3.49 1.79 12.45
CA VAL A 289 -4.64 2.70 12.53
C VAL A 289 -5.91 2.03 11.99
N ALA A 290 -5.81 1.33 10.86
CA ALA A 290 -6.93 0.61 10.25
C ALA A 290 -7.47 -0.51 11.17
N SER A 291 -6.59 -1.29 11.79
CA SER A 291 -6.97 -2.33 12.76
C SER A 291 -7.70 -1.73 13.97
N THR A 292 -7.17 -0.64 14.52
CA THR A 292 -7.80 0.09 15.63
C THR A 292 -9.18 0.65 15.23
N PHE A 293 -9.29 1.19 14.02
CA PHE A 293 -10.54 1.72 13.49
C PHE A 293 -11.59 0.63 13.31
N LEU A 294 -11.23 -0.53 12.74
CA LEU A 294 -12.15 -1.66 12.57
C LEU A 294 -12.65 -2.18 13.93
N LYS A 295 -11.75 -2.31 14.92
CA LYS A 295 -12.12 -2.66 16.30
C LYS A 295 -13.13 -1.68 16.89
N ASN A 296 -12.93 -0.39 16.67
CA ASN A 296 -13.83 0.66 17.15
C ASN A 296 -15.19 0.63 16.44
N ILE A 297 -15.25 0.32 15.13
CA ILE A 297 -16.50 0.12 14.40
C ILE A 297 -17.27 -1.06 14.98
N THR A 298 -16.62 -2.19 15.25
CA THR A 298 -17.26 -3.37 15.83
C THR A 298 -17.82 -3.08 17.21
N LEU A 299 -17.08 -2.33 18.03
CA LEU A 299 -17.57 -1.87 19.34
C LEU A 299 -18.79 -0.96 19.20
N LEU A 300 -18.73 0.03 18.29
CA LEU A 300 -19.84 0.94 18.02
C LEU A 300 -21.08 0.19 17.54
N HIS A 301 -20.92 -0.74 16.60
CA HIS A 301 -22.00 -1.59 16.10
C HIS A 301 -22.67 -2.37 17.23
N THR A 302 -21.88 -2.95 18.13
CA THR A 302 -22.41 -3.66 19.31
C THR A 302 -23.26 -2.76 20.21
N LYS A 303 -22.83 -1.50 20.41
CA LYS A 303 -23.61 -0.52 21.18
C LYS A 303 -24.89 -0.10 20.45
N ILE A 304 -24.84 0.11 19.13
CA ILE A 304 -26.02 0.41 18.30
C ILE A 304 -27.05 -0.73 18.39
N VAL A 305 -26.60 -1.99 18.27
CA VAL A 305 -27.47 -3.17 18.40
C VAL A 305 -28.12 -3.25 19.79
N ALA A 306 -27.36 -2.98 20.86
CA ALA A 306 -27.88 -2.97 22.22
C ALA A 306 -28.95 -1.86 22.41
N VAL A 307 -28.71 -0.66 21.90
CA VAL A 307 -29.68 0.45 21.92
C VAL A 307 -30.92 0.09 21.10
N GLY A 308 -30.75 -0.49 19.91
CA GLY A 308 -31.86 -0.97 19.08
C GLY A 308 -32.77 -1.95 19.84
N LYS A 309 -32.18 -2.94 20.52
CA LYS A 309 -32.94 -3.89 21.37
C LYS A 309 -33.69 -3.21 22.51
N ALA A 310 -33.06 -2.24 23.18
CA ALA A 310 -33.71 -1.48 24.25
C ALA A 310 -34.91 -0.68 23.72
N ILE A 311 -34.76 0.01 22.58
CA ILE A 311 -35.85 0.75 21.92
C ILE A 311 -36.98 -0.19 21.54
N THR A 312 -36.71 -1.35 20.94
CA THR A 312 -37.74 -2.35 20.61
C THR A 312 -38.47 -2.84 21.85
N THR A 313 -37.76 -3.04 22.96
CA THR A 313 -38.37 -3.47 24.24
C THR A 313 -39.28 -2.38 24.81
N THR A 314 -38.83 -1.12 24.82
CA THR A 314 -39.64 0.03 25.24
C THR A 314 -40.87 0.21 24.35
N ALA A 315 -40.71 0.06 23.03
CA ALA A 315 -41.83 0.16 22.09
C ALA A 315 -42.90 -0.91 22.36
N LYS A 316 -42.49 -2.17 22.60
CA LYS A 316 -43.42 -3.25 22.99
C LYS A 316 -44.13 -2.95 24.32
N ALA A 317 -43.40 -2.50 25.33
CA ALA A 317 -43.99 -2.15 26.62
C ALA A 317 -45.02 -1.00 26.49
N TYR A 318 -44.76 -0.05 25.59
CA TYR A 318 -45.72 1.02 25.27
C TYR A 318 -46.96 0.49 24.52
N GLU A 319 -46.76 -0.39 23.53
CA GLU A 319 -47.83 -1.05 22.79
C GLU A 319 -48.77 -1.86 23.71
N ASP A 320 -48.25 -2.50 24.75
CA ASP A 320 -49.04 -3.22 25.78
C ASP A 320 -49.73 -2.28 26.80
N LEU A 321 -49.11 -1.13 27.09
CA LEU A 321 -49.63 -0.14 28.05
C LEU A 321 -50.95 0.47 27.57
N VAL A 322 -51.02 0.87 26.30
CA VAL A 322 -52.19 1.54 25.71
C VAL A 322 -53.50 0.73 25.89
N PRO A 323 -53.61 -0.53 25.43
CA PRO A 323 -54.85 -1.31 25.59
C PRO A 323 -55.14 -1.63 27.06
N THR A 324 -54.10 -1.78 27.89
CA THR A 324 -54.26 -1.97 29.33
C THR A 324 -54.91 -0.74 29.97
N ALA A 325 -54.40 0.46 29.69
CA ALA A 325 -54.95 1.72 30.19
C ALA A 325 -56.39 1.95 29.70
N GLU A 326 -56.68 1.64 28.43
CA GLU A 326 -58.04 1.71 27.87
C GLU A 326 -59.02 0.78 28.61
N LYS A 327 -58.59 -0.44 28.92
CA LYS A 327 -59.45 -1.43 29.57
C LYS A 327 -59.63 -1.18 31.06
N THR A 328 -58.56 -0.83 31.78
CA THR A 328 -58.55 -0.76 33.25
C THR A 328 -58.95 0.61 33.78
N VAL A 329 -58.67 1.69 33.03
CA VAL A 329 -58.97 3.06 33.46
C VAL A 329 -60.13 3.64 32.64
N LEU A 330 -60.03 3.61 31.30
CA LEU A 330 -60.98 4.32 30.44
C LEU A 330 -62.37 3.68 30.41
N SER A 331 -62.46 2.34 30.32
CA SER A 331 -63.75 1.64 30.30
C SER A 331 -64.52 1.80 31.62
N PRO A 332 -63.92 1.63 32.81
CA PRO A 332 -64.56 1.95 34.09
C PRO A 332 -64.90 3.43 34.24
N ALA A 333 -64.01 4.35 33.83
CA ALA A 333 -64.27 5.79 33.86
C ALA A 333 -65.49 6.18 33.02
N ARG A 334 -65.60 5.66 31.78
CA ARG A 334 -66.78 5.84 30.91
C ARG A 334 -68.04 5.26 31.54
N ARG A 335 -67.95 4.10 32.20
CA ARG A 335 -69.09 3.47 32.88
C ARG A 335 -69.56 4.28 34.09
N ILE A 336 -68.65 4.84 34.88
CA ILE A 336 -68.96 5.72 36.02
C ILE A 336 -69.64 7.01 35.52
N HIS A 337 -69.12 7.60 34.44
CA HIS A 337 -69.73 8.76 33.80
C HIS A 337 -71.18 8.47 33.34
N ASN A 338 -71.41 7.32 32.69
CA ASN A 338 -72.74 6.93 32.22
C ASN A 338 -73.73 6.59 33.36
N LEU A 339 -73.25 6.30 34.56
CA LEU A 339 -74.06 6.05 35.75
C LEU A 339 -74.44 7.33 36.52
N GLY A 340 -74.10 8.51 36.00
CA GLY A 340 -74.57 9.80 36.53
C GLY A 340 -73.89 10.29 37.81
N VAL A 341 -72.75 9.69 38.19
CA VAL A 341 -71.97 10.15 39.34
C VAL A 341 -71.27 11.45 38.95
N SER A 342 -71.61 12.55 39.65
CA SER A 342 -71.01 13.88 39.41
C SER A 342 -69.57 13.92 39.91
N GLY A 343 -68.63 13.52 39.06
CA GLY A 343 -67.22 13.83 39.16
C GLY A 343 -66.84 14.98 38.23
N ASP A 344 -65.84 15.75 38.62
CA ASP A 344 -65.25 16.89 37.90
C ASP A 344 -64.89 16.50 36.46
N LYS A 345 -65.70 16.93 35.48
CA LYS A 345 -65.68 16.44 34.08
C LYS A 345 -64.33 16.64 33.39
N ASP A 346 -63.58 17.66 33.81
CA ASP A 346 -62.29 18.02 33.20
C ASP A 346 -61.13 17.11 33.64
N LYS A 347 -61.27 16.33 34.73
CA LYS A 347 -60.22 15.42 35.22
C LYS A 347 -60.23 14.02 34.59
N LEU A 348 -61.30 13.69 33.85
CA LEU A 348 -61.48 12.38 33.20
C LEU A 348 -61.13 12.39 31.70
N ALA A 349 -60.92 13.56 31.12
CA ALA A 349 -60.46 13.74 29.74
C ALA A 349 -58.92 13.72 29.68
N ILE A 350 -58.32 12.54 29.90
CA ILE A 350 -56.89 12.38 29.70
C ILE A 350 -56.66 12.07 28.21
N GLU A 351 -56.31 13.09 27.43
CA GLU A 351 -55.75 12.89 26.08
C GLU A 351 -54.34 12.30 26.23
N TYR A 352 -54.19 11.05 25.81
CA TYR A 352 -52.88 10.42 25.69
C TYR A 352 -52.33 10.62 24.27
N PRO A 353 -51.01 10.83 24.12
CA PRO A 353 -50.38 11.02 22.82
C PRO A 353 -50.58 9.79 21.92
N GLU A 354 -50.79 10.04 20.62
CA GLU A 354 -50.90 8.99 19.60
C GLU A 354 -49.69 8.04 19.67
N ALA A 355 -49.93 6.75 19.44
CA ALA A 355 -48.87 5.76 19.46
C ALA A 355 -47.74 6.16 18.49
N PRO A 356 -46.46 6.08 18.92
CA PRO A 356 -45.37 6.37 18.01
C PRO A 356 -45.47 5.42 16.81
N ALA A 357 -45.37 5.99 15.60
CA ALA A 357 -45.42 5.22 14.35
C ALA A 357 -44.50 3.99 14.43
N SER A 358 -44.91 2.89 13.81
CA SER A 358 -44.20 1.62 13.82
C SER A 358 -42.70 1.82 13.59
N VAL A 359 -41.89 1.40 14.56
CA VAL A 359 -40.44 1.53 14.50
C VAL A 359 -39.95 0.78 13.27
N ARG A 360 -39.36 1.50 12.31
CA ARG A 360 -38.81 0.91 11.09
C ARG A 360 -37.67 -0.03 11.49
N GLU A 361 -37.88 -1.33 11.31
CA GLU A 361 -36.83 -2.32 11.52
C GLU A 361 -35.66 -2.07 10.57
N LEU A 362 -34.45 -1.98 11.13
CA LEU A 362 -33.21 -2.06 10.36
C LEU A 362 -33.06 -3.51 9.89
N LYS A 363 -33.53 -3.80 8.68
CA LYS A 363 -33.33 -5.10 8.04
C LYS A 363 -31.86 -5.24 7.65
N SER A 364 -31.18 -6.24 8.21
CA SER A 364 -29.82 -6.67 7.85
C SER A 364 -29.80 -7.49 6.55
N ASN A 365 -30.59 -7.10 5.55
CA ASN A 365 -30.47 -7.69 4.22
C ASN A 365 -29.58 -6.77 3.39
N GLU A 366 -28.66 -7.36 2.63
CA GLU A 366 -27.62 -6.73 1.80
C GLU A 366 -26.22 -6.65 2.44
N LEU A 367 -25.75 -7.73 3.08
CA LEU A 367 -24.34 -8.14 3.02
C LEU A 367 -24.31 -9.67 2.85
N GLY A 368 -24.80 -10.12 1.70
CA GLY A 368 -24.43 -11.41 1.15
C GLY A 368 -23.16 -11.18 0.34
N GLY A 369 -22.02 -11.56 0.91
CA GLY A 369 -20.72 -11.55 0.28
C GLY A 369 -19.80 -12.37 1.15
N ASP A 370 -19.55 -13.61 0.72
CA ASP A 370 -18.38 -14.37 1.13
C ASP A 370 -17.16 -13.53 0.75
N ASP A 371 -16.67 -12.69 1.67
CA ASP A 371 -15.37 -12.03 1.51
C ASP A 371 -14.38 -12.74 2.44
N ASP A 372 -13.38 -13.33 1.79
CA ASP A 372 -12.21 -14.00 2.33
C ASP A 372 -11.71 -13.36 3.63
N PHE A 373 -11.87 -14.09 4.73
CA PHE A 373 -10.93 -13.95 5.83
C PHE A 373 -9.59 -14.49 5.32
N ILE A 374 -8.64 -13.58 5.06
CA ILE A 374 -7.23 -13.96 5.00
C ILE A 374 -6.88 -14.42 6.42
N ASP A 375 -6.71 -15.72 6.60
CA ASP A 375 -6.09 -16.29 7.80
C ASP A 375 -4.73 -15.62 7.97
N ALA A 376 -4.62 -14.75 8.98
CA ALA A 376 -3.33 -14.30 9.46
C ALA A 376 -2.67 -15.51 10.11
N GLU A 377 -1.65 -16.09 9.47
CA GLU A 377 -0.75 -17.04 10.11
C GLU A 377 -0.20 -16.38 11.37
N GLU A 378 -0.60 -16.92 12.52
CA GLU A 378 -0.02 -16.63 13.82
C GLU A 378 1.40 -17.19 13.79
N VAL A 379 2.39 -16.30 13.63
CA VAL A 379 3.79 -16.67 13.82
C VAL A 379 3.96 -16.92 15.32
N GLU A 380 3.94 -18.20 15.72
CA GLU A 380 4.37 -18.60 17.05
C GLU A 380 5.85 -18.24 17.20
N ASP A 381 6.13 -17.27 18.07
CA ASP A 381 7.46 -17.06 18.62
C ASP A 381 7.85 -18.31 19.43
N GLU A 382 8.61 -19.23 18.81
CA GLU A 382 9.32 -20.27 19.57
C GLU A 382 10.52 -19.63 20.28
N ASP A 383 10.37 -19.46 21.59
CA ASP A 383 11.47 -19.31 22.54
C ASP A 383 12.51 -20.43 22.36
N LYS A 384 13.72 -20.07 21.92
CA LYS A 384 15.00 -20.56 22.48
C LYS A 384 16.24 -19.83 21.98
#